data_AF-V9IBK6-F1
#
_entry.id   AF-V9IBK6-F1
#
_cell.length_a   1.000
_cell.length_b   1.000
_cell.length_c   1.000
_cell.angle_alpha   90.00
_cell.angle_beta   90.00
_cell.angle_gamma   90.00
#
_symmetry.space_group_name_H-M   'P 1'
#
loop_
_entity.id
_entity.type
_entity.pdbx_description
1 polymer ?
#
loop_
_entity_poly.entity_id
_entity_poly.type
_entity_poly.pdbx_seq_one_letter_code
_entity_poly.pdbx_strand_id
1 'polypeptide(L)'
;MYAASQIASQQQATFEKLDITPKSAQKIKPVLERWMKEAEERHKSGLHQLTDFIGVETNKKRKRRTSFTPQALELLNAHFDRNTHPNGNEITNLAQRLGYDREVIRIWFCNKRQSLKNAVRLMSKDVV
;
A
#
# COMPACT_ATOMS: atom_id res chain seq x y z
N MET A 1 36.03 3.35 -17.72
CA MET A 1 34.55 3.45 -17.66
C MET A 1 33.87 2.07 -17.71
N TYR A 2 34.26 1.13 -16.84
CA TYR A 2 33.65 -0.23 -16.80
C TYR A 2 33.04 -0.58 -15.43
N ALA A 3 33.24 0.25 -14.40
CA ALA A 3 32.76 -0.05 -13.04
C ALA A 3 31.28 0.34 -12.78
N ALA A 4 30.73 1.28 -13.54
CA ALA A 4 29.33 1.71 -13.36
C ALA A 4 28.31 0.67 -13.89
N SER A 5 28.71 -0.18 -14.84
CA SER A 5 27.83 -1.19 -15.44
C SER A 5 27.58 -2.40 -14.53
N GLN A 6 28.52 -2.74 -13.63
CA GLN A 6 28.34 -3.89 -12.73
C GLN A 6 27.39 -3.58 -11.56
N ILE A 7 27.34 -2.33 -11.11
CA ILE A 7 26.48 -1.90 -10.00
C ILE A 7 24.99 -1.86 -10.43
N ALA A 8 24.71 -1.65 -11.72
CA ALA A 8 23.36 -1.69 -12.28
C ALA A 8 22.80 -3.13 -12.32
N SER A 9 23.61 -4.10 -12.76
CA SER A 9 23.20 -5.50 -12.88
C SER A 9 22.94 -6.16 -11.52
N GLN A 10 23.68 -5.78 -10.48
CA GLN A 10 23.47 -6.33 -9.12
C GLN A 10 22.26 -5.71 -8.39
N GLN A 11 21.86 -4.48 -8.75
CA GLN A 11 20.59 -3.91 -8.30
C GLN A 11 19.37 -4.56 -8.98
N GLN A 12 19.55 -5.14 -10.16
CA GLN A 12 18.48 -5.83 -10.89
C GLN A 12 18.12 -7.19 -10.24
N ALA A 13 19.10 -7.88 -9.63
CA ALA A 13 18.93 -9.22 -9.08
C ALA A 13 18.30 -9.30 -7.66
N THR A 14 18.22 -8.19 -6.90
CA THR A 14 17.53 -8.18 -5.58
C THR A 14 16.08 -7.68 -5.66
N PHE A 15 15.68 -7.14 -6.82
CA PHE A 15 14.30 -6.73 -7.08
C PHE A 15 13.41 -7.91 -7.53
N GLU A 16 14.00 -8.98 -8.08
CA GLU A 16 13.28 -10.15 -8.62
C GLU A 16 12.38 -10.91 -7.62
N LYS A 17 12.49 -10.66 -6.31
CA LYS A 17 11.66 -11.34 -5.28
C LYS A 17 10.56 -10.49 -4.66
N LEU A 18 10.42 -9.22 -5.04
CA LEU A 18 9.41 -8.33 -4.46
C LEU A 18 8.79 -7.49 -5.58
N ASP A 19 7.53 -7.80 -5.94
CA ASP A 19 6.70 -6.97 -6.83
C ASP A 19 6.36 -5.61 -6.17
N ILE A 20 7.37 -4.79 -5.90
CA ILE A 20 7.27 -3.48 -5.26
C ILE A 20 7.71 -2.47 -6.30
N THR A 21 6.89 -1.45 -6.61
CA THR A 21 7.31 -0.45 -7.61
C THR A 21 8.68 0.17 -7.25
N PRO A 22 9.58 0.44 -8.24
CA PRO A 22 10.91 1.00 -7.96
C PRO A 22 10.87 2.29 -7.14
N LYS A 23 9.84 3.11 -7.33
CA LYS A 23 9.60 4.33 -6.53
C LYS A 23 9.26 4.05 -5.08
N SER A 24 8.51 2.98 -4.80
CA SER A 24 8.23 2.54 -3.44
C SER A 24 9.49 2.00 -2.78
N ALA A 25 10.30 1.22 -3.52
CA ALA A 25 11.59 0.74 -3.03
C ALA A 25 12.55 1.89 -2.69
N GLN A 26 12.67 2.90 -3.56
CA GLN A 26 13.46 4.12 -3.30
C GLN A 26 13.01 4.86 -2.03
N LYS A 27 11.70 4.89 -1.75
CA LYS A 27 11.15 5.54 -0.55
C LYS A 27 11.43 4.73 0.72
N ILE A 28 11.44 3.41 0.63
CA ILE A 28 11.65 2.52 1.77
C ILE A 28 13.15 2.40 2.10
N LYS A 29 14.02 2.43 1.09
CA LYS A 29 15.47 2.25 1.20
C LYS A 29 16.12 3.05 2.36
N PRO A 30 16.00 4.38 2.47
CA PRO A 30 16.68 5.13 3.54
C PRO A 30 16.14 4.81 4.93
N VAL A 31 14.86 4.45 5.05
CA VAL A 31 14.25 4.04 6.34
C VAL A 31 14.79 2.68 6.76
N LEU A 32 14.89 1.75 5.80
CA LEU A 32 15.41 0.41 6.03
C LEU A 32 16.91 0.45 6.36
N GLU A 33 17.70 1.22 5.63
CA GLU A 33 19.13 1.42 5.88
C GLU A 33 19.40 1.97 7.29
N ARG A 34 18.62 2.98 7.72
CA ARG A 34 18.70 3.51 9.08
C ARG A 34 18.37 2.45 10.13
N TRP A 35 17.29 1.70 9.94
CA TRP A 35 16.89 0.62 10.85
C TRP A 35 17.95 -0.48 10.96
N MET A 36 18.54 -0.89 9.83
CA MET A 36 19.59 -1.90 9.80
C MET A 36 20.84 -1.44 10.55
N LYS A 37 21.30 -0.20 10.30
CA LYS A 37 22.46 0.37 10.99
C LYS A 37 22.24 0.48 12.51
N GLU A 38 21.07 0.94 12.93
CA GLU A 38 20.70 1.02 14.35
C GLU A 38 20.65 -0.37 15.02
N ALA A 39 20.21 -1.40 14.29
CA ALA A 39 20.21 -2.78 14.78
C ALA A 39 21.64 -3.36 14.92
N GLU A 40 22.52 -3.08 13.96
CA GLU A 40 23.93 -3.53 13.97
C GLU A 40 24.74 -2.90 15.12
N GLU A 41 24.55 -1.60 15.38
CA GLU A 41 25.22 -0.89 16.48
C GLU A 41 24.82 -1.46 17.85
N ARG A 42 23.56 -1.87 18.01
CA ARG A 42 23.05 -2.50 19.24
C ARG A 42 23.49 -3.95 19.41
N HIS A 43 23.72 -4.66 18.30
CA HIS A 43 24.29 -6.01 18.35
C HIS A 43 25.77 -5.98 18.79
N LYS A 44 26.51 -4.92 18.42
CA LYS A 44 27.88 -4.68 18.91
C LYS A 44 27.95 -4.30 20.39
N SER A 45 26.89 -3.73 20.96
CA SER A 45 26.85 -3.36 22.40
C SER A 45 26.41 -4.50 23.33
N GLY A 46 26.19 -5.72 22.82
CA GLY A 46 25.92 -6.91 23.64
C GLY A 46 24.48 -7.05 24.14
N LEU A 47 23.54 -6.21 23.69
CA LEU A 47 22.13 -6.29 24.09
C LEU A 47 21.35 -7.19 23.13
N HIS A 48 21.36 -8.49 23.39
CA HIS A 48 20.72 -9.51 22.55
C HIS A 48 19.22 -9.69 22.87
N GLN A 49 18.44 -8.61 22.85
CA GLN A 49 16.97 -8.68 22.95
C GLN A 49 16.32 -8.04 21.72
N LEU A 50 16.20 -8.85 20.66
CA LEU A 50 15.50 -8.52 19.41
C LEU A 50 14.05 -8.08 19.65
N THR A 51 13.43 -8.53 20.75
CA THR A 51 12.03 -8.26 21.11
C THR A 51 11.78 -6.81 21.54
N ASP A 52 12.75 -6.14 22.18
CA ASP A 52 12.59 -4.75 22.65
C ASP A 52 12.88 -3.72 21.55
N PHE A 53 13.73 -4.06 20.58
CA PHE A 53 14.12 -3.12 19.50
C PHE A 53 13.01 -2.86 18.48
N ILE A 54 12.17 -3.87 18.20
CA ILE A 54 11.09 -3.72 17.22
C ILE A 54 10.02 -2.72 17.75
N GLY A 55 10.12 -2.29 19.02
CA GLY A 55 9.20 -1.31 19.58
C GLY A 55 7.76 -1.77 19.38
N VAL A 56 7.52 -3.08 19.56
CA VAL A 56 6.18 -3.65 19.51
C VAL A 56 5.46 -3.22 20.79
N GLU A 57 5.26 -1.92 20.98
CA GLU A 57 4.00 -1.45 21.50
C GLU A 57 2.94 -1.97 20.51
N THR A 58 2.40 -3.14 20.82
CA THR A 58 1.33 -3.84 20.09
C THR A 58 0.05 -3.00 19.93
N ASN A 59 0.06 -1.69 20.25
CA ASN A 59 -1.12 -0.89 20.56
C ASN A 59 -1.45 0.21 19.54
N LYS A 60 -0.67 0.37 18.46
CA LYS A 60 -1.20 0.98 17.22
C LYS A 60 -1.40 -0.10 16.17
N LYS A 61 -2.23 -1.09 16.51
CA LYS A 61 -2.71 -2.09 15.55
C LYS A 61 -3.27 -1.32 14.36
N ARG A 62 -2.60 -1.38 13.20
CA ARG A 62 -3.18 -0.91 11.94
C ARG A 62 -4.62 -1.41 11.90
N LYS A 63 -5.58 -0.50 11.63
CA LYS A 63 -6.99 -0.89 11.49
C LYS A 63 -7.03 -2.11 10.57
N ARG A 64 -7.67 -3.18 11.05
CA ARG A 64 -7.84 -4.41 10.26
C ARG A 64 -8.40 -4.01 8.90
N ARG A 65 -7.83 -4.57 7.84
CA ARG A 65 -8.31 -4.31 6.48
C ARG A 65 -9.77 -4.75 6.42
N THR A 66 -10.65 -3.84 6.01
CA THR A 66 -12.05 -4.20 5.75
C THR A 66 -12.11 -5.03 4.48
N SER A 67 -12.69 -6.23 4.60
CA SER A 67 -13.01 -7.10 3.48
C SER A 67 -14.49 -6.95 3.18
N PHE A 68 -14.82 -6.55 1.95
CA PHE A 68 -16.21 -6.43 1.51
C PHE A 68 -16.76 -7.79 1.14
N THR A 69 -18.02 -8.04 1.46
CA THR A 69 -18.72 -9.22 0.94
C THR A 69 -18.92 -9.09 -0.58
N PRO A 70 -19.07 -10.20 -1.33
CA PRO A 70 -19.36 -10.13 -2.77
C PRO A 70 -20.60 -9.29 -3.08
N GLN A 71 -21.69 -9.49 -2.32
CA GLN A 71 -22.93 -8.73 -2.45
C GLN A 71 -22.73 -7.22 -2.21
N ALA A 72 -21.89 -6.85 -1.23
CA ALA A 72 -21.58 -5.45 -0.99
C ALA A 72 -20.79 -4.83 -2.16
N LEU A 73 -19.85 -5.58 -2.75
CA LEU A 73 -19.11 -5.13 -3.92
C LEU A 73 -20.01 -4.93 -5.13
N GLU A 74 -20.96 -5.83 -5.38
CA GLU A 74 -21.96 -5.68 -6.45
C GLU A 74 -22.75 -4.38 -6.29
N LEU A 75 -23.28 -4.12 -5.10
CA LEU A 75 -24.03 -2.89 -4.79
C LEU A 75 -23.18 -1.63 -4.95
N LEU A 76 -21.93 -1.66 -4.48
CA LEU A 76 -21.00 -0.54 -4.60
C LEU A 76 -20.61 -0.27 -6.06
N ASN A 77 -20.36 -1.32 -6.85
CA ASN A 77 -20.08 -1.18 -8.28
C ASN A 77 -21.31 -0.66 -9.04
N ALA A 78 -22.51 -1.20 -8.81
CA ALA A 78 -23.73 -0.74 -9.46
C ALA A 78 -24.09 0.72 -9.12
N HIS A 79 -23.71 1.19 -7.92
CA HIS A 79 -23.79 2.62 -7.60
C HIS A 79 -22.72 3.43 -8.32
N PHE A 80 -21.48 2.92 -8.37
CA PHE A 80 -20.36 3.57 -9.02
C PHE A 80 -20.61 3.83 -10.51
N ASP A 81 -21.22 2.88 -11.20
CA ASP A 81 -21.53 2.99 -12.64
C ASP A 81 -22.55 4.10 -12.93
N ARG A 82 -23.45 4.39 -11.97
CA ARG A 82 -24.41 5.49 -12.06
C ARG A 82 -23.82 6.82 -11.61
N ASN A 83 -23.07 6.82 -10.52
CA ASN A 83 -22.43 8.00 -9.95
C ASN A 83 -21.08 7.64 -9.31
N THR A 84 -20.01 8.11 -9.95
CA THR A 84 -18.62 7.89 -9.51
C THR A 84 -18.20 8.79 -8.33
N HIS A 85 -18.99 9.83 -8.03
CA HIS A 85 -18.76 10.82 -6.97
C HIS A 85 -20.02 10.96 -6.10
N PRO A 86 -20.36 9.92 -5.30
CA PRO A 86 -21.47 10.02 -4.37
C PRO A 86 -21.23 11.16 -3.38
N ASN A 87 -22.28 11.94 -3.12
CA ASN A 87 -22.27 13.00 -2.14
C ASN A 87 -22.23 12.43 -0.70
N GLY A 88 -22.06 13.31 0.28
CA GLY A 88 -21.96 12.90 1.68
C GLY A 88 -23.14 12.08 2.20
N ASN A 89 -24.36 12.38 1.73
CA ASN A 89 -25.58 11.69 2.14
C ASN A 89 -25.70 10.31 1.48
N GLU A 90 -25.35 10.20 0.20
CA GLU A 90 -25.30 8.92 -0.52
C GLU A 90 -24.30 7.96 0.13
N ILE A 91 -23.11 8.45 0.51
CA ILE A 91 -22.11 7.66 1.23
C ILE A 91 -22.67 7.18 2.58
N THR A 92 -23.34 8.06 3.33
CA THR A 92 -23.97 7.68 4.61
C THR A 92 -25.05 6.61 4.41
N ASN A 93 -25.91 6.76 3.40
CA ASN A 93 -26.97 5.79 3.11
C ASN A 93 -26.40 4.42 2.72
N LEU A 94 -25.35 4.39 1.89
CA LEU A 94 -24.66 3.15 1.52
C LEU A 94 -23.99 2.48 2.73
N ALA A 95 -23.35 3.27 3.59
CA ALA A 95 -22.71 2.80 4.81
C ALA A 95 -23.73 2.12 5.74
N GLN A 96 -24.87 2.75 5.98
CA GLN A 96 -25.95 2.19 6.79
C GLN A 96 -26.55 0.92 6.16
N ARG A 97 -26.84 0.95 4.86
CA ARG A 97 -27.42 -0.20 4.15
C ARG A 97 -26.52 -1.43 4.14
N LEU A 98 -25.20 -1.22 4.05
CA LEU A 98 -24.21 -2.29 3.95
C LEU A 98 -23.57 -2.66 5.30
N GLY A 99 -23.84 -1.90 6.37
CA GLY A 99 -23.26 -2.13 7.69
C GLY A 99 -21.76 -1.81 7.78
N TYR A 100 -21.26 -0.88 6.97
CA TYR A 100 -19.85 -0.45 7.00
C TYR A 100 -19.72 0.97 7.55
N ASP A 101 -18.53 1.32 8.03
CA ASP A 101 -18.19 2.70 8.39
C ASP A 101 -18.27 3.61 7.15
N ARG A 102 -18.79 4.82 7.33
CA ARG A 102 -18.86 5.85 6.28
C ARG A 102 -17.50 6.10 5.62
N GLU A 103 -16.44 6.08 6.41
CA GLU A 103 -15.06 6.26 5.95
C GLU A 103 -14.59 5.10 5.07
N VAL A 104 -15.00 3.86 5.40
CA VAL A 104 -14.70 2.67 4.59
C VAL A 104 -15.33 2.78 3.21
N ILE A 105 -16.60 3.19 3.13
CA ILE A 105 -17.29 3.41 1.85
C ILE A 105 -16.62 4.55 1.07
N ARG A 106 -16.33 5.67 1.72
CA ARG A 106 -15.64 6.81 1.09
C ARG A 106 -14.28 6.41 0.50
N ILE A 107 -13.46 5.67 1.26
CA ILE A 107 -12.15 5.18 0.81
C ILE A 107 -12.31 4.20 -0.35
N TRP A 108 -13.33 3.34 -0.34
CA TRP A 108 -13.60 2.43 -1.44
C TRP A 108 -13.83 3.19 -2.76
N PHE A 109 -14.68 4.22 -2.77
CA PHE A 109 -14.92 5.04 -3.97
C PHE A 109 -13.63 5.74 -4.44
N CYS A 110 -12.82 6.27 -3.52
CA CYS A 110 -11.52 6.85 -3.85
C CYS A 110 -10.58 5.83 -4.52
N ASN A 111 -10.46 4.63 -3.94
CA ASN A 111 -9.59 3.58 -4.45
C ASN A 111 -10.09 3.05 -5.80
N LYS A 112 -11.41 2.90 -5.99
CA LYS A 112 -12.01 2.49 -7.27
C LYS A 112 -11.68 3.48 -8.38
N ARG A 113 -11.81 4.79 -8.13
CA ARG A 113 -11.40 5.84 -9.09
C ARG A 113 -9.90 5.80 -9.41
N GLN A 114 -9.06 5.61 -8.39
CA GLN A 114 -7.62 5.47 -8.60
C GLN A 114 -7.29 4.25 -9.47
N SER A 115 -7.94 3.12 -9.22
CA SER A 115 -7.76 1.90 -10.02
C SER A 115 -8.13 2.13 -11.48
N LEU A 116 -9.23 2.83 -11.77
CA LEU A 116 -9.63 3.17 -13.14
C LEU A 116 -8.61 4.07 -13.82
N LYS A 117 -8.14 5.11 -13.14
CA LYS A 117 -7.08 5.99 -13.66
C LYS A 117 -5.79 5.22 -13.95
N ASN A 118 -5.43 4.28 -13.08
CA ASN A 118 -4.24 3.45 -13.26
C ASN A 118 -4.41 2.47 -14.42
N ALA A 119 -5.59 1.87 -14.59
CA ALA A 119 -5.89 1.03 -15.74
C ALA A 119 -5.76 1.81 -17.06
N VAL A 120 -6.36 3.00 -17.14
CA VAL A 120 -6.22 3.88 -18.31
C VAL A 120 -4.75 4.23 -18.58
N ARG A 121 -3.98 4.57 -17.54
CA ARG A 121 -2.55 4.90 -17.67
C ARG A 121 -1.71 3.71 -18.14
N LEU A 122 -2.04 2.50 -17.73
CA LEU A 122 -1.37 1.28 -18.20
C LEU A 122 -1.66 1.07 -19.68
N MET A 123 -2.94 1.14 -20.07
CA MET A 123 -3.37 0.99 -21.46
C MET A 123 -2.75 2.04 -22.40
N SER A 124 -2.52 3.27 -21.92
CA SER A 124 -1.84 4.31 -22.72
C SER A 124 -0.32 4.09 -22.90
N LYS A 125 0.32 3.23 -22.10
CA LYS A 125 1.76 2.95 -22.20
C LYS A 125 2.09 1.84 -23.20
N ASP A 126 1.12 1.01 -23.54
CA ASP A 126 1.29 -0.11 -24.50
C ASP A 126 1.06 0.31 -25.97
N VAL A 127 0.81 1.61 -26.23
CA VAL A 127 0.54 2.18 -27.57
C VAL A 127 1.71 3.03 -28.09
N VAL A 128 2.87 2.99 -27.44
CA VAL A 128 4.11 3.67 -27.89
C VAL A 128 5.27 2.71 -27.92
#